data_AF-A0A812LVF5-F1
#
_entry.id   AF-A0A812LVF5-F1
#
_cell.length_a   1.000
_cell.length_b   1.000
_cell.length_c   1.000
_cell.angle_alpha   90.00
_cell.angle_beta   90.00
_cell.angle_gamma   90.00
#
_symmetry.space_group_name_H-M   'P 1'
#
loop_
_entity.id
_entity.type
_entity.pdbx_description
1 polymer ?
#
loop_
_entity_poly.entity_id
_entity_poly.type
_entity_poly.pdbx_seq_one_letter_code
_entity_poly.pdbx_strand_id
1 'polypeptide(L)'
;SERVLKLATITESSVPPLETTEARVRLSICFGWHCGAVASYPAANGNTVADGSRAATVQLQTWDLACLHNAVSSQTELCWLSPDPLLSSSRRSAEETKKQDLVRRQSFGTSIVLSKVQEIQAVVSLSVLQGKVCQEPVAKQIPPHFEIAILLQVVSDFVRCLPSSGQQKNLTQGGESYPLGIRYDGALASQLASRLVHILIEEELGYSVARQDGDSHAGMYALMGCATDGTCIQPTRQHINMAVWMTPDLSATFGDIHSERASEAPVSAGSMGHFGLEQIFYKVSARERARQDGVDLDSYQGWSTTGVSAYFESISSIDRSLLASCNSSFGFTNTAANENYLRMTGDDGGLTLSGLPDGGFVAYCSDGYFWLAPSCRDAAESCVPYITFSSWGLPETMQKATIYQMPLALANARTYSDWTGLVRRVNCAFYWWTPSSLFVDLSPVPITFPPHNPVAWRAGDMASTGPPQPIWNMISQDLALLAPDAADLVKKVRLPLEDVESMLRAAGQFEQSSGDSGVHEAACRWLQANRASWELWLPDETICTPGMGLFDAGRQTFMQSRGEVASPECRECTQGLVSWAL
;
A
#
# COMPACT_ATOMS: atom_id res chain seq x y z
N SER A 1 0.04 -44.64 -25.90
CA SER A 1 -1.28 -45.19 -25.52
C SER A 1 -1.20 -45.66 -24.07
N GLU A 2 -2.21 -45.26 -23.29
CA GLU A 2 -2.57 -45.67 -21.91
C GLU A 2 -1.60 -46.54 -21.09
N ARG A 3 -1.20 -46.02 -19.92
CA ARG A 3 -0.98 -46.86 -18.73
C ARG A 3 -1.67 -46.27 -17.51
N VAL A 4 -2.60 -47.05 -16.97
CA VAL A 4 -3.36 -46.78 -15.74
C VAL A 4 -2.44 -46.90 -14.52
N LEU A 5 -2.51 -45.93 -13.61
CA LEU A 5 -1.84 -45.98 -12.31
C LEU A 5 -2.87 -46.37 -11.24
N LYS A 6 -2.63 -47.50 -10.56
CA LYS A 6 -3.47 -47.97 -9.45
C LYS A 6 -3.09 -47.23 -8.17
N LEU A 7 -4.07 -46.67 -7.46
CA LEU A 7 -3.89 -46.33 -6.05
C LEU A 7 -3.78 -47.63 -5.22
N ALA A 8 -2.87 -47.63 -4.25
CA ALA A 8 -2.82 -48.62 -3.18
C ALA A 8 -3.22 -47.96 -1.87
N THR A 9 -4.30 -48.43 -1.27
CA THR A 9 -4.76 -47.98 0.05
C THR A 9 -3.97 -48.70 1.14
N ILE A 10 -3.33 -47.96 2.04
CA ILE A 10 -2.70 -48.53 3.24
C ILE A 10 -3.68 -48.35 4.40
N THR A 11 -4.05 -49.46 5.03
CA THR A 11 -4.89 -49.49 6.23
C THR A 11 -4.06 -49.28 7.50
N GLU A 12 -4.48 -48.38 8.37
CA GLU A 12 -3.86 -48.17 9.69
C GLU A 12 -4.01 -49.39 10.60
N SER A 13 -2.96 -49.71 11.37
CA SER A 13 -2.99 -50.69 12.45
C SER A 13 -2.66 -50.03 13.78
N SER A 14 -3.53 -50.25 14.78
CA SER A 14 -3.49 -49.65 16.11
C SER A 14 -2.20 -49.90 16.91
N VAL A 15 -1.70 -48.87 17.58
CA VAL A 15 -0.65 -48.93 18.62
C VAL A 15 -1.17 -48.22 19.88
N PRO A 16 -0.98 -48.77 21.10
CA PRO A 16 -1.51 -48.17 22.34
C PRO A 16 -0.69 -46.95 22.82
N PRO A 17 -1.27 -46.07 23.67
CA PRO A 17 -0.60 -44.84 24.09
C PRO A 17 0.52 -45.10 25.11
N LEU A 18 1.64 -44.38 24.97
CA LEU A 18 2.61 -44.18 26.04
C LEU A 18 2.24 -42.94 26.87
N GLU A 19 2.43 -43.04 28.19
CA GLU A 19 2.35 -41.90 29.10
C GLU A 19 3.52 -40.94 28.87
N THR A 20 3.25 -39.65 28.67
CA THR A 20 4.27 -38.60 28.61
C THR A 20 4.20 -37.71 29.84
N THR A 21 5.21 -37.78 30.70
CA THR A 21 5.42 -36.82 31.80
C THR A 21 5.86 -35.46 31.24
N GLU A 22 5.04 -34.41 31.41
CA GLU A 22 5.43 -33.02 31.10
C GLU A 22 6.59 -32.55 32.01
N ALA A 23 7.77 -32.32 31.44
CA ALA A 23 8.80 -31.50 32.07
C ALA A 23 8.63 -30.03 31.63
N ARG A 24 8.07 -29.18 32.50
CA ARG A 24 7.89 -27.75 32.19
C ARG A 24 9.18 -26.96 32.38
N VAL A 25 9.87 -26.66 31.29
CA VAL A 25 10.95 -25.67 31.28
C VAL A 25 10.35 -24.26 31.25
N ARG A 26 10.57 -23.47 32.31
CA ARG A 26 10.28 -22.03 32.30
C ARG A 26 11.48 -21.28 31.72
N LEU A 27 11.30 -20.67 30.55
CA LEU A 27 12.21 -19.64 30.04
C LEU A 27 11.75 -18.29 30.58
N SER A 28 12.60 -17.59 31.33
CA SER A 28 12.35 -16.22 31.79
C SER A 28 13.21 -15.25 31.00
N ILE A 29 12.57 -14.44 30.14
CA ILE A 29 13.23 -13.34 29.42
C ILE A 29 12.92 -12.04 30.18
N CYS A 30 13.96 -11.42 30.75
CA CYS A 30 13.84 -10.13 31.44
C CYS A 30 14.10 -8.99 30.46
N PHE A 31 13.09 -8.16 30.18
CA PHE A 31 13.30 -6.87 29.51
C PHE A 31 13.57 -5.78 30.55
N GLY A 32 14.80 -5.29 30.59
CA GLY A 32 15.16 -4.11 31.38
C GLY A 32 14.78 -2.82 30.65
N TRP A 33 13.93 -1.99 31.25
CA TRP A 33 13.65 -0.64 30.76
C TRP A 33 14.60 0.36 31.43
N HIS A 34 15.34 1.14 30.63
CA HIS A 34 16.10 2.30 31.10
C HIS A 34 15.32 3.58 30.82
N CYS A 35 14.98 4.32 31.87
CA CYS A 35 14.44 5.68 31.74
C CYS A 35 15.58 6.67 31.42
N GLY A 36 15.55 7.26 30.23
CA GLY A 36 16.41 8.39 29.86
C GLY A 36 15.87 9.72 30.39
N ALA A 37 16.76 10.62 30.81
CA ALA A 37 16.40 11.90 31.42
C ALA A 37 15.93 12.96 30.42
N VAL A 38 15.00 13.84 30.87
CA VAL A 38 14.57 15.02 30.12
C VAL A 38 15.64 16.11 30.20
N ALA A 39 16.11 16.59 29.05
CA ALA A 39 17.07 17.69 28.97
C ALA A 39 16.37 19.06 29.02
N SER A 40 16.89 19.95 29.85
CA SER A 40 16.44 21.34 30.01
C SER A 40 17.06 22.27 28.96
N TYR A 41 16.24 23.07 28.26
CA TYR A 41 16.72 24.18 27.42
C TYR A 41 16.91 25.47 28.24
N PRO A 42 18.01 26.23 28.05
CA PRO A 42 18.21 27.52 28.69
C PRO A 42 17.51 28.66 27.93
N ALA A 43 17.03 29.66 28.67
CA ALA A 43 16.55 30.91 28.11
C ALA A 43 17.72 31.79 27.62
N ALA A 44 17.50 32.51 26.51
CA ALA A 44 18.41 33.54 26.01
C ALA A 44 17.69 34.89 25.89
N ASN A 45 18.33 35.95 26.38
CA ASN A 45 17.76 37.31 26.40
C ASN A 45 18.02 38.07 25.09
N GLY A 46 16.98 38.77 24.64
CA GLY A 46 16.94 40.09 23.99
C GLY A 46 18.09 40.59 23.10
N ASN A 47 17.71 41.10 21.92
CA ASN A 47 17.87 42.54 21.66
C ASN A 47 16.86 43.07 20.62
N THR A 48 16.66 44.39 20.66
CA THR A 48 15.63 45.17 19.95
C THR A 48 16.09 45.73 18.59
N VAL A 49 15.14 46.03 17.70
CA VAL A 49 14.80 47.38 17.18
C VAL A 49 13.76 47.30 16.04
N ALA A 50 12.73 48.17 16.09
CA ALA A 50 11.82 48.76 15.07
C ALA A 50 11.54 48.05 13.71
N ASP A 51 10.39 48.19 13.04
CA ASP A 51 9.26 49.13 13.12
C ASP A 51 8.00 48.50 12.44
N GLY A 52 6.85 49.18 12.42
CA GLY A 52 5.80 48.93 11.41
C GLY A 52 4.52 48.26 11.91
N SER A 53 3.62 49.07 12.48
CA SER A 53 2.29 48.68 12.97
C SER A 53 1.33 48.03 11.96
N ARG A 54 0.66 46.94 12.37
CA ARG A 54 -0.75 46.64 12.04
C ARG A 54 -1.37 45.79 13.15
N ALA A 55 -2.54 46.20 13.62
CA ALA A 55 -3.23 45.55 14.72
C ALA A 55 -4.02 44.33 14.26
N ALA A 56 -3.85 43.19 14.92
CA ALA A 56 -4.69 42.00 14.79
C ALA A 56 -5.16 41.56 16.19
N THR A 57 -6.47 41.52 16.39
CA THR A 57 -7.09 41.14 17.67
C THR A 57 -7.05 39.62 17.81
N VAL A 58 -6.22 39.11 18.72
CA VAL A 58 -6.16 37.66 19.03
C VAL A 58 -7.16 37.33 20.14
N GLN A 59 -8.14 36.47 19.85
CA GLN A 59 -8.93 35.82 20.90
C GLN A 59 -8.14 34.68 21.52
N LEU A 60 -8.00 34.70 22.86
CA LEU A 60 -7.51 33.57 23.64
C LEU A 60 -8.64 32.55 23.83
N GLN A 61 -8.46 31.34 23.30
CA GLN A 61 -9.17 30.15 23.78
C GLN A 61 -8.20 29.29 24.60
N THR A 62 -8.51 29.14 25.88
CA THR A 62 -7.83 28.23 26.80
C THR A 62 -8.25 26.79 26.52
N TRP A 63 -7.29 25.89 26.36
CA TRP A 63 -7.54 24.44 26.31
C TRP A 63 -7.08 23.81 27.62
N ASP A 64 -8.02 23.26 28.40
CA ASP A 64 -7.73 22.48 29.60
C ASP A 64 -7.26 21.07 29.21
N LEU A 65 -6.08 20.68 29.69
CA LEU A 65 -5.53 19.33 29.57
C LEU A 65 -5.97 18.48 30.77
N ALA A 66 -6.99 17.63 30.57
CA ALA A 66 -7.40 16.63 31.55
C ALA A 66 -6.74 15.27 31.26
N CYS A 67 -5.74 14.91 32.06
CA CYS A 67 -5.13 13.57 32.04
C CYS A 67 -6.15 12.49 32.45
N LEU A 68 -6.14 11.35 31.76
CA LEU A 68 -6.90 10.16 32.15
C LEU A 68 -5.95 9.00 32.46
N HIS A 69 -5.91 8.62 33.74
CA HIS A 69 -5.11 7.52 34.26
C HIS A 69 -5.86 6.18 34.12
N ASN A 70 -5.13 5.10 33.82
CA ASN A 70 -5.66 3.74 33.88
C ASN A 70 -6.02 3.33 35.31
N ALA A 71 -7.10 2.57 35.48
CA ALA A 71 -7.35 1.72 36.64
C ALA A 71 -8.07 0.43 36.23
N VAL A 72 -7.55 -0.70 36.72
CA VAL A 72 -8.11 -2.05 36.52
C VAL A 72 -8.75 -2.49 37.84
N SER A 73 -9.95 -3.12 37.79
CA SER A 73 -10.21 -4.46 38.38
C SER A 73 -11.68 -4.74 38.75
N SER A 74 -11.92 -6.05 38.93
CA SER A 74 -12.95 -6.70 39.76
C SER A 74 -14.29 -7.09 39.12
N GLN A 75 -14.64 -8.34 39.38
CA GLN A 75 -15.91 -9.00 39.11
C GLN A 75 -16.80 -8.85 40.36
N THR A 76 -18.14 -8.77 40.23
CA THR A 76 -19.07 -9.76 40.83
C THR A 76 -20.52 -9.66 40.30
N GLU A 77 -21.12 -10.84 40.14
CA GLU A 77 -22.53 -11.25 40.33
C GLU A 77 -23.76 -10.38 39.95
N LEU A 78 -24.56 -10.97 39.05
CA LEU A 78 -25.98 -11.35 39.22
C LEU A 78 -26.90 -10.50 40.12
N CYS A 79 -27.96 -9.96 39.51
CA CYS A 79 -29.32 -10.08 40.07
C CYS A 79 -30.39 -10.08 38.98
N TRP A 80 -31.43 -10.90 39.16
CA TRP A 80 -32.63 -10.92 38.32
C TRP A 80 -33.56 -9.75 38.68
N LEU A 81 -34.37 -9.30 37.71
CA LEU A 81 -35.85 -9.18 37.85
C LEU A 81 -36.50 -8.73 36.54
N SER A 82 -37.38 -9.57 36.00
CA SER A 82 -38.50 -9.17 35.13
C SER A 82 -39.76 -9.07 36.00
N PRO A 83 -40.78 -8.29 35.60
CA PRO A 83 -41.94 -8.97 35.04
C PRO A 83 -42.65 -8.24 33.87
N ASP A 84 -42.89 -9.02 32.81
CA ASP A 84 -44.05 -8.98 31.89
C ASP A 84 -45.42 -9.08 32.67
N PRO A 85 -46.66 -8.96 32.08
CA PRO A 85 -47.03 -9.40 30.71
C PRO A 85 -48.21 -8.64 30.00
N LEU A 86 -48.72 -9.28 28.93
CA LEU A 86 -50.07 -9.19 28.27
C LEU A 86 -50.16 -8.26 27.04
N LEU A 87 -50.84 -8.56 25.91
CA LEU A 87 -51.55 -9.71 25.28
C LEU A 87 -51.77 -9.34 23.77
N SER A 88 -52.13 -10.18 22.77
CA SER A 88 -52.38 -11.63 22.66
C SER A 88 -52.51 -12.11 21.19
N SER A 89 -51.98 -13.31 20.87
CA SER A 89 -52.48 -14.26 19.83
C SER A 89 -52.33 -13.91 18.32
N SER A 90 -52.28 -14.86 17.36
CA SER A 90 -52.60 -16.30 17.43
C SER A 90 -51.87 -17.19 16.38
N ARG A 91 -51.58 -18.46 16.75
CA ARG A 91 -51.70 -19.76 16.00
C ARG A 91 -51.45 -19.79 14.47
N ARG A 92 -50.78 -20.75 13.82
CA ARG A 92 -50.18 -22.11 14.06
C ARG A 92 -49.29 -22.44 12.82
N SER A 93 -48.47 -23.49 12.65
CA SER A 93 -48.03 -24.68 13.41
C SER A 93 -46.69 -25.20 12.80
N ALA A 94 -45.84 -25.91 13.55
CA ALA A 94 -45.45 -27.35 13.41
C ALA A 94 -45.34 -27.91 11.96
N GLU A 95 -44.28 -28.62 11.53
CA GLU A 95 -43.28 -29.50 12.20
C GLU A 95 -41.81 -29.09 11.90
N GLU A 96 -40.84 -29.09 12.83
CA GLU A 96 -39.95 -30.21 13.28
C GLU A 96 -38.97 -30.73 12.19
N THR A 97 -37.65 -30.92 12.39
CA THR A 97 -36.84 -31.24 13.60
C THR A 97 -35.33 -30.95 13.41
N LYS A 98 -34.54 -30.92 14.52
CA LYS A 98 -33.05 -31.13 14.63
C LYS A 98 -32.11 -30.03 14.04
N LYS A 99 -30.88 -29.85 14.54
CA LYS A 99 -30.27 -29.99 15.89
C LYS A 99 -28.87 -29.33 15.85
N GLN A 100 -28.44 -28.74 16.96
CA GLN A 100 -27.04 -28.57 17.43
C GLN A 100 -25.88 -28.66 16.40
N ASP A 101 -25.26 -27.54 16.06
CA ASP A 101 -23.78 -27.40 16.04
C ASP A 101 -23.35 -25.94 15.81
N LEU A 102 -22.90 -25.24 16.86
CA LEU A 102 -22.28 -23.91 16.72
C LEU A 102 -21.29 -23.54 17.84
N VAL A 103 -20.40 -24.47 18.23
CA VAL A 103 -19.19 -24.15 19.02
C VAL A 103 -17.98 -24.88 18.45
N ARG A 104 -17.46 -24.41 17.30
CA ARG A 104 -16.14 -24.80 16.76
C ARG A 104 -15.70 -23.86 15.61
N ARG A 105 -15.08 -22.73 15.95
CA ARG A 105 -14.25 -21.91 15.02
C ARG A 105 -13.45 -20.82 15.76
N GLN A 106 -12.54 -21.22 16.66
CA GLN A 106 -11.52 -20.32 17.21
C GLN A 106 -10.31 -21.08 17.76
N SER A 107 -9.66 -21.90 16.92
CA SER A 107 -8.42 -22.63 17.29
C SER A 107 -7.64 -23.12 16.06
N PHE A 108 -7.23 -22.22 15.17
CA PHE A 108 -6.40 -22.59 13.99
C PHE A 108 -5.18 -21.69 13.72
N GLY A 109 -4.96 -20.62 14.49
CA GLY A 109 -3.77 -19.76 14.33
C GLY A 109 -2.49 -20.30 15.00
N THR A 110 -2.60 -20.99 16.13
CA THR A 110 -1.44 -21.28 17.00
C THR A 110 -0.64 -22.53 16.61
N SER A 111 -1.21 -23.45 15.83
CA SER A 111 -0.59 -24.76 15.56
C SER A 111 0.52 -24.71 14.49
N ILE A 112 0.48 -23.73 13.58
CA ILE A 112 1.43 -23.63 12.45
C ILE A 112 2.80 -23.12 12.92
N VAL A 113 2.82 -22.23 13.91
CA VAL A 113 4.08 -21.70 14.48
C VAL A 113 4.82 -22.79 15.27
N LEU A 114 4.10 -23.59 16.06
CA LEU A 114 4.70 -24.69 16.82
C LEU A 114 5.25 -25.81 15.92
N SER A 115 4.60 -26.14 14.79
CA SER A 115 5.13 -27.17 13.88
C SER A 115 6.44 -26.75 13.22
N LYS A 116 6.57 -25.48 12.79
CA LYS A 116 7.83 -24.96 12.23
C LYS A 116 8.97 -24.90 13.26
N VAL A 117 8.69 -24.57 14.52
CA VAL A 117 9.71 -24.60 15.59
C VAL A 117 10.19 -26.04 15.87
N GLN A 118 9.29 -27.03 15.78
CA GLN A 118 9.66 -28.45 15.89
C GLN A 118 10.44 -28.97 14.66
N GLU A 119 10.10 -28.53 13.44
CA GLU A 119 10.92 -28.81 12.25
C GLU A 119 12.34 -28.25 12.36
N ILE A 120 12.50 -27.03 12.89
CA ILE A 120 13.82 -26.42 13.11
C ILE A 120 14.67 -27.25 14.10
N GLN A 121 14.08 -27.75 15.19
CA GLN A 121 14.79 -28.67 16.10
C GLN A 121 15.17 -30.01 15.43
N ALA A 122 14.33 -30.51 14.51
CA ALA A 122 14.62 -31.74 13.77
C ALA A 122 15.74 -31.55 12.74
N VAL A 123 15.75 -30.44 11.98
CA VAL A 123 16.78 -30.14 10.97
C VAL A 123 18.16 -29.94 11.61
N VAL A 124 18.24 -29.21 12.73
CA VAL A 124 19.51 -29.06 13.48
C VAL A 124 20.02 -30.40 14.01
N SER A 125 19.14 -31.36 14.28
CA SER A 125 19.49 -32.72 14.74
C SER A 125 19.94 -33.66 13.62
N LEU A 126 19.56 -33.43 12.35
CA LEU A 126 19.88 -34.34 11.24
C LEU A 126 21.27 -34.08 10.61
N SER A 127 21.79 -32.86 10.68
CA SER A 127 23.07 -32.48 10.03
C SER A 127 24.34 -33.06 10.67
N VAL A 128 24.22 -33.88 11.73
CA VAL A 128 25.34 -34.41 12.52
C VAL A 128 25.61 -35.91 12.25
N LEU A 129 24.76 -36.62 11.50
CA LEU A 129 24.82 -38.09 11.40
C LEU A 129 24.94 -38.67 9.98
N GLN A 130 26.02 -38.32 9.26
CA GLN A 130 26.59 -39.18 8.22
C GLN A 130 28.13 -39.28 8.31
N GLY A 131 28.61 -40.09 9.26
CA GLY A 131 30.04 -40.40 9.39
C GLY A 131 30.31 -41.55 10.36
N LYS A 132 30.42 -42.79 9.86
CA LYS A 132 30.82 -43.96 10.67
C LYS A 132 32.33 -44.00 10.89
N VAL A 133 32.82 -43.63 12.08
CA VAL A 133 34.09 -44.12 12.65
C VAL A 133 33.89 -44.39 14.15
N CYS A 134 34.63 -45.37 14.70
CA CYS A 134 34.38 -45.97 16.01
C CYS A 134 34.90 -45.17 17.21
N GLN A 135 34.18 -45.32 18.34
CA GLN A 135 34.60 -45.24 19.75
C GLN A 135 35.82 -44.35 20.14
N GLU A 136 35.55 -43.23 20.83
CA GLU A 136 35.97 -43.00 22.23
C GLU A 136 35.22 -41.78 22.83
N PRO A 137 34.96 -41.73 24.15
CA PRO A 137 34.14 -40.68 24.76
C PRO A 137 34.97 -39.46 25.17
N VAL A 138 35.41 -38.64 24.19
CA VAL A 138 36.02 -37.34 24.48
C VAL A 138 34.93 -36.27 24.60
N ALA A 139 34.46 -36.05 25.83
CA ALA A 139 33.59 -34.93 26.16
C ALA A 139 34.36 -33.60 26.12
N LYS A 140 34.69 -33.12 24.91
CA LYS A 140 35.12 -31.73 24.72
C LYS A 140 33.89 -30.84 24.80
N GLN A 141 33.84 -30.00 25.83
CA GLN A 141 32.90 -28.88 25.91
C GLN A 141 33.08 -28.01 24.66
N ILE A 142 32.06 -27.99 23.80
CA ILE A 142 31.92 -26.92 22.81
C ILE A 142 31.61 -25.65 23.61
N PRO A 143 32.39 -24.56 23.48
CA PRO A 143 32.13 -23.35 24.23
C PRO A 143 30.78 -22.76 23.80
N PRO A 144 29.93 -22.27 24.74
CA PRO A 144 28.55 -21.85 24.45
C PRO A 144 28.45 -20.69 23.44
N HIS A 145 29.54 -19.98 23.20
CA HIS A 145 29.63 -18.96 22.14
C HIS A 145 29.47 -19.53 20.71
N PHE A 146 29.78 -20.82 20.49
CA PHE A 146 29.71 -21.43 19.16
C PHE A 146 28.28 -21.79 18.73
N GLU A 147 27.45 -22.26 19.67
CA GLU A 147 26.03 -22.55 19.40
C GLU A 147 25.23 -21.27 19.13
N ILE A 148 25.53 -20.19 19.86
CA ILE A 148 24.90 -18.87 19.64
C ILE A 148 25.26 -18.31 18.26
N ALA A 149 26.52 -18.44 17.82
CA ALA A 149 26.94 -17.99 16.49
C ALA A 149 26.23 -18.78 15.35
N ILE A 150 26.08 -20.10 15.50
CA ILE A 150 25.37 -20.92 14.50
C ILE A 150 23.87 -20.59 14.47
N LEU A 151 23.24 -20.40 15.64
CA LEU A 151 21.83 -19.97 15.70
C LEU A 151 21.62 -18.58 15.11
N LEU A 152 22.53 -17.63 15.35
CA LEU A 152 22.46 -16.30 14.75
C LEU A 152 22.68 -16.33 13.23
N GLN A 153 23.61 -17.14 12.73
CA GLN A 153 23.83 -17.30 11.29
C GLN A 153 22.61 -17.96 10.62
N VAL A 154 22.05 -19.01 11.20
CA VAL A 154 20.84 -19.65 10.68
C VAL A 154 19.65 -18.69 10.69
N VAL A 155 19.45 -17.92 11.77
CA VAL A 155 18.38 -16.90 11.82
C VAL A 155 18.63 -15.76 10.82
N SER A 156 19.87 -15.36 10.59
CA SER A 156 20.26 -14.40 9.54
C SER A 156 19.93 -14.92 8.14
N ASP A 157 20.30 -16.17 7.85
CA ASP A 157 20.10 -16.78 6.53
C ASP A 157 18.61 -17.10 6.27
N PHE A 158 17.80 -17.25 7.32
CA PHE A 158 16.33 -17.33 7.25
C PHE A 158 15.63 -15.98 7.03
N VAL A 159 16.34 -14.85 7.11
CA VAL A 159 15.80 -13.48 6.89
C VAL A 159 16.10 -12.96 5.48
N ARG A 160 17.06 -13.56 4.77
CA ARG A 160 17.39 -13.18 3.39
C ARG A 160 16.42 -13.76 2.38
N CYS A 161 16.07 -12.98 1.36
CA CYS A 161 15.19 -13.44 0.30
C CYS A 161 15.93 -14.21 -0.80
N LEU A 162 17.10 -13.70 -1.18
CA LEU A 162 17.95 -14.15 -2.28
C LEU A 162 19.32 -14.58 -1.74
N PRO A 163 20.02 -15.52 -2.43
CA PRO A 163 21.36 -15.95 -2.03
C PRO A 163 22.38 -14.84 -2.31
N SER A 164 22.63 -14.01 -1.30
CA SER A 164 23.48 -12.81 -1.36
C SER A 164 24.85 -12.99 -2.02
N SER A 165 25.26 -11.99 -2.80
CA SER A 165 26.52 -12.00 -3.57
C SER A 165 27.76 -11.46 -2.83
N GLY A 166 27.62 -10.61 -1.79
CA GLY A 166 28.77 -9.89 -1.24
C GLY A 166 28.64 -9.27 0.17
N GLN A 167 29.65 -8.48 0.54
CA GLN A 167 29.67 -7.65 1.75
C GLN A 167 28.85 -6.36 1.54
N GLN A 168 28.13 -5.92 2.58
CA GLN A 168 27.36 -4.67 2.51
C GLN A 168 28.27 -3.43 2.44
N LYS A 169 28.02 -2.56 1.45
CA LYS A 169 28.70 -1.27 1.22
C LYS A 169 27.76 -0.09 1.48
N ASN A 170 28.29 0.98 2.05
CA ASN A 170 27.56 2.23 2.27
C ASN A 170 27.77 3.23 1.13
N LEU A 171 26.89 4.21 1.00
CA LEU A 171 27.17 5.44 0.26
C LEU A 171 28.27 6.23 1.00
N THR A 172 29.07 6.99 0.25
CA THR A 172 30.12 7.85 0.81
C THR A 172 30.11 9.22 0.13
N GLN A 173 29.91 10.28 0.90
CA GLN A 173 29.87 11.67 0.40
C GLN A 173 30.50 12.61 1.43
N GLY A 174 31.40 13.49 1.01
CA GLY A 174 32.05 14.46 1.92
C GLY A 174 32.91 13.85 3.05
N GLY A 175 33.26 12.56 2.94
CA GLY A 175 33.95 11.80 4.00
C GLY A 175 32.99 11.16 5.02
N GLU A 176 31.68 11.38 4.91
CA GLU A 176 30.68 10.65 5.68
C GLU A 176 30.27 9.35 4.97
N SER A 177 29.95 8.30 5.73
CA SER A 177 29.48 7.01 5.22
C SER A 177 28.10 6.68 5.81
N TYR A 178 27.13 6.37 4.96
CA TYR A 178 25.73 6.18 5.36
C TYR A 178 24.97 5.21 4.42
N PRO A 179 23.87 4.58 4.88
CA PRO A 179 23.08 3.67 4.05
C PRO A 179 22.30 4.41 2.96
N LEU A 180 21.99 3.71 1.87
CA LEU A 180 21.12 4.19 0.80
C LEU A 180 19.67 4.24 1.32
N GLY A 181 19.13 5.43 1.53
CA GLY A 181 17.73 5.60 1.94
C GLY A 181 16.72 5.40 0.82
N ILE A 182 15.66 4.62 1.09
CA ILE A 182 14.51 4.38 0.24
C ILE A 182 13.23 4.83 0.95
N ARG A 183 12.44 5.66 0.28
CA ARG A 183 11.13 6.13 0.72
C ARG A 183 10.05 5.07 0.45
N TYR A 184 9.16 4.90 1.43
CA TYR A 184 7.99 4.04 1.34
C TYR A 184 6.75 4.92 1.45
N ASP A 185 5.91 4.96 0.41
CA ASP A 185 4.61 5.65 0.45
C ASP A 185 3.62 4.88 1.35
N GLY A 186 2.58 5.53 1.86
CA GLY A 186 1.45 4.90 2.53
C GLY A 186 0.65 3.97 1.62
N ALA A 187 0.71 4.17 0.30
CA ALA A 187 0.09 3.26 -0.68
C ALA A 187 0.81 1.90 -0.75
N LEU A 188 0.11 0.80 -0.43
CA LEU A 188 0.70 -0.55 -0.36
C LEU A 188 1.39 -0.99 -1.68
N ALA A 189 0.90 -0.53 -2.83
CA ALA A 189 1.52 -0.78 -4.14
C ALA A 189 2.94 -0.19 -4.24
N SER A 190 3.14 1.02 -3.70
CA SER A 190 4.47 1.64 -3.60
C SER A 190 5.32 0.96 -2.53
N GLN A 191 4.76 0.55 -1.38
CA GLN A 191 5.53 -0.22 -0.39
C GLN A 191 6.07 -1.53 -0.96
N LEU A 192 5.28 -2.23 -1.79
CA LEU A 192 5.73 -3.43 -2.50
C LEU A 192 6.85 -3.10 -3.51
N ALA A 193 6.68 -2.05 -4.32
CA ALA A 193 7.72 -1.63 -5.28
C ALA A 193 9.02 -1.20 -4.59
N SER A 194 8.95 -0.36 -3.55
CA SER A 194 10.09 0.03 -2.72
C SER A 194 10.72 -1.16 -2.01
N ARG A 195 9.94 -2.16 -1.58
CA ARG A 195 10.47 -3.38 -0.94
C ARG A 195 11.17 -4.32 -1.92
N LEU A 196 10.66 -4.48 -3.14
CA LEU A 196 11.37 -5.22 -4.19
C LEU A 196 12.74 -4.59 -4.48
N VAL A 197 12.78 -3.27 -4.65
CA VAL A 197 14.03 -2.54 -4.91
C VAL A 197 14.96 -2.56 -3.71
N HIS A 198 14.45 -2.46 -2.48
CA HIS A 198 15.23 -2.64 -1.25
C HIS A 198 15.96 -3.99 -1.24
N ILE A 199 15.23 -5.09 -1.46
CA ILE A 199 15.80 -6.45 -1.47
C ILE A 199 16.89 -6.57 -2.55
N LEU A 200 16.64 -6.11 -3.78
CA LEU A 200 17.63 -6.20 -4.86
C LEU A 200 18.87 -5.31 -4.59
N ILE A 201 18.68 -4.10 -4.07
CA ILE A 201 19.79 -3.20 -3.73
C ILE A 201 20.62 -3.76 -2.56
N GLU A 202 19.99 -4.40 -1.58
CA GLU A 202 20.65 -4.95 -0.40
C GLU A 202 21.34 -6.30 -0.65
N GLU A 203 20.66 -7.23 -1.32
CA GLU A 203 21.09 -8.63 -1.43
C GLU A 203 21.85 -8.94 -2.73
N GLU A 204 21.50 -8.29 -3.84
CA GLU A 204 22.17 -8.49 -5.15
C GLU A 204 23.25 -7.43 -5.41
N LEU A 205 22.96 -6.14 -5.21
CA LEU A 205 23.95 -5.05 -5.35
C LEU A 205 24.81 -4.81 -4.10
N GLY A 206 24.46 -5.43 -2.97
CA GLY A 206 25.25 -5.40 -1.75
C GLY A 206 25.31 -4.05 -1.04
N TYR A 207 24.31 -3.18 -1.13
CA TYR A 207 24.27 -1.92 -0.36
C TYR A 207 23.63 -2.09 1.02
N SER A 208 24.10 -1.34 2.02
CA SER A 208 23.30 -1.10 3.23
C SER A 208 22.13 -0.18 2.89
N VAL A 209 20.89 -0.59 3.18
CA VAL A 209 19.68 0.18 2.86
C VAL A 209 19.00 0.69 4.13
N ALA A 210 18.44 1.90 4.07
CA ALA A 210 17.61 2.47 5.14
C ALA A 210 16.19 2.74 4.63
N ARG A 211 15.17 2.34 5.38
CA ARG A 211 13.76 2.65 5.10
C ARG A 211 13.33 3.96 5.76
N GLN A 212 12.50 4.75 5.08
CA GLN A 212 11.74 5.82 5.72
C GLN A 212 10.31 5.93 5.16
N ASP A 213 9.30 5.85 6.02
CA ASP A 213 7.87 5.91 5.64
C ASP A 213 7.33 7.34 5.49
N GLY A 214 6.41 7.56 4.56
CA GLY A 214 5.70 8.82 4.34
C GLY A 214 4.66 8.72 3.21
N ASP A 215 4.36 9.83 2.55
CA ASP A 215 3.53 9.91 1.35
C ASP A 215 4.34 10.39 0.12
N SER A 216 3.75 10.32 -1.08
CA SER A 216 4.35 10.78 -2.33
C SER A 216 4.84 12.24 -2.31
N HIS A 217 4.11 13.18 -1.71
CA HIS A 217 4.52 14.59 -1.65
C HIS A 217 5.73 14.77 -0.74
N ALA A 218 5.68 14.21 0.48
CA ALA A 218 6.81 14.21 1.41
C ALA A 218 8.03 13.47 0.84
N GLY A 219 7.80 12.44 0.01
CA GLY A 219 8.85 11.74 -0.73
C GLY A 219 9.60 12.65 -1.72
N MET A 220 8.89 13.53 -2.44
CA MET A 220 9.54 14.45 -3.37
C MET A 220 10.49 15.42 -2.68
N TYR A 221 10.08 16.03 -1.56
CA TYR A 221 10.97 16.88 -0.76
C TYR A 221 12.13 16.08 -0.14
N ALA A 222 11.88 14.86 0.33
CA ALA A 222 12.93 14.00 0.91
C ALA A 222 14.04 13.65 -0.10
N LEU A 223 13.71 13.46 -1.38
CA LEU A 223 14.68 13.24 -2.47
C LEU A 223 15.57 14.47 -2.77
N MET A 224 15.17 15.66 -2.32
CA MET A 224 15.97 16.88 -2.37
C MET A 224 16.81 17.10 -1.08
N GLY A 225 16.76 16.16 -0.14
CA GLY A 225 17.29 16.33 1.22
C GLY A 225 16.43 17.23 2.11
N CYS A 226 15.18 17.52 1.73
CA CYS A 226 14.32 18.47 2.44
C CYS A 226 13.27 17.80 3.35
N ALA A 227 12.99 18.44 4.49
CA ALA A 227 11.77 18.24 5.23
C ALA A 227 10.57 18.86 4.49
N THR A 228 9.36 18.52 4.91
CA THR A 228 8.10 18.97 4.27
C THR A 228 7.81 20.47 4.41
N ASP A 229 8.54 21.17 5.27
CA ASP A 229 8.50 22.64 5.38
C ASP A 229 9.47 23.35 4.41
N GLY A 230 10.18 22.59 3.57
CA GLY A 230 11.16 23.09 2.63
C GLY A 230 12.54 23.35 3.23
N THR A 231 12.78 23.07 4.52
CA THR A 231 14.12 23.14 5.11
C THR A 231 14.95 21.94 4.68
N CYS A 232 16.16 22.18 4.15
CA CYS A 232 16.95 21.12 3.50
C CYS A 232 18.27 20.89 4.21
N ILE A 233 18.57 19.61 4.42
CA ILE A 233 19.81 19.11 5.00
C ILE A 233 20.66 18.45 3.92
N GLN A 234 21.98 18.58 4.07
CA GLN A 234 22.96 17.91 3.23
C GLN A 234 23.92 17.11 4.14
N PRO A 235 24.34 15.89 3.75
CA PRO A 235 23.98 15.19 2.51
C PRO A 235 22.53 14.66 2.51
N THR A 236 21.98 14.47 1.31
CA THR A 236 20.69 13.81 1.08
C THR A 236 20.65 12.45 1.77
N ARG A 237 19.52 12.10 2.40
CA ARG A 237 19.35 10.80 3.10
C ARG A 237 18.34 9.87 2.47
N GLN A 238 17.47 10.36 1.60
CA GLN A 238 16.50 9.55 0.85
C GLN A 238 16.81 9.71 -0.64
N HIS A 239 17.01 8.60 -1.34
CA HIS A 239 17.57 8.60 -2.69
C HIS A 239 16.66 7.95 -3.72
N ILE A 240 15.68 7.14 -3.27
CA ILE A 240 14.73 6.43 -4.13
C ILE A 240 13.32 6.60 -3.57
N ASN A 241 12.34 6.90 -4.42
CA ASN A 241 10.92 6.80 -4.13
C ASN A 241 10.23 6.06 -5.29
N MET A 242 9.65 4.89 -5.01
CA MET A 242 9.10 3.99 -6.04
C MET A 242 7.59 4.17 -6.21
N ALA A 243 7.12 4.00 -7.44
CA ALA A 243 5.70 4.01 -7.79
C ALA A 243 4.94 5.25 -7.27
N VAL A 244 5.55 6.42 -7.44
CA VAL A 244 4.98 7.74 -7.14
C VAL A 244 3.78 7.99 -8.05
N TRP A 245 2.63 8.30 -7.45
CA TRP A 245 1.41 8.67 -8.19
C TRP A 245 1.51 10.14 -8.61
N MET A 246 1.82 10.38 -9.90
CA MET A 246 2.02 11.72 -10.42
C MET A 246 0.68 12.41 -10.72
N THR A 247 -0.07 12.73 -9.65
CA THR A 247 -1.33 13.47 -9.69
C THR A 247 -1.13 14.88 -10.27
N PRO A 248 -2.18 15.58 -10.72
CA PRO A 248 -2.06 16.94 -11.25
C PRO A 248 -1.34 17.91 -10.30
N ASP A 249 -1.66 17.87 -9.00
CA ASP A 249 -1.06 18.74 -7.99
C ASP A 249 0.42 18.40 -7.74
N LEU A 250 0.76 17.10 -7.70
CA LEU A 250 2.14 16.66 -7.56
C LEU A 250 2.97 16.99 -8.81
N SER A 251 2.36 16.89 -10.00
CA SER A 251 2.98 17.26 -11.27
C SER A 251 3.22 18.75 -11.40
N ALA A 252 2.34 19.59 -10.85
CA ALA A 252 2.56 21.04 -10.76
C ALA A 252 3.73 21.33 -9.80
N THR A 253 3.67 20.79 -8.58
CA THR A 253 4.74 20.91 -7.57
C THR A 253 6.10 20.45 -8.11
N PHE A 254 6.13 19.38 -8.90
CA PHE A 254 7.33 18.87 -9.56
C PHE A 254 7.90 19.82 -10.61
N GLY A 255 7.03 20.45 -11.40
CA GLY A 255 7.39 21.48 -12.38
C GLY A 255 7.95 22.73 -11.72
N ASP A 256 7.32 23.19 -10.64
CA ASP A 256 7.77 24.33 -9.85
C ASP A 256 9.17 24.07 -9.27
N ILE A 257 9.37 22.93 -8.61
CA ILE A 257 10.67 22.47 -8.11
C ILE A 257 11.74 22.43 -9.21
N HIS A 258 11.41 21.95 -10.41
CA HIS A 258 12.34 21.93 -11.54
C HIS A 258 12.68 23.33 -12.05
N SER A 259 11.75 24.26 -12.00
CA SER A 259 11.95 25.64 -12.46
C SER A 259 12.75 26.49 -11.47
N GLU A 260 12.53 26.29 -10.16
CA GLU A 260 13.14 27.09 -9.09
C GLU A 260 14.44 26.49 -8.55
N ARG A 261 14.55 25.16 -8.52
CA ARG A 261 15.61 24.41 -7.80
C ARG A 261 16.21 23.28 -8.65
N ALA A 262 16.43 23.55 -9.94
CA ALA A 262 16.87 22.57 -10.94
C ALA A 262 18.12 21.71 -10.57
N SER A 263 19.03 22.21 -9.73
CA SER A 263 20.22 21.48 -9.27
C SER A 263 19.97 20.50 -8.12
N GLU A 264 18.80 20.57 -7.49
CA GLU A 264 18.40 19.79 -6.32
C GLU A 264 17.13 18.97 -6.59
N ALA A 265 16.43 19.25 -7.70
CA ALA A 265 15.18 18.64 -8.09
C ALA A 265 15.32 17.10 -8.26
N PRO A 266 14.32 16.30 -7.84
CA PRO A 266 14.39 14.85 -8.00
C PRO A 266 14.31 14.42 -9.47
N VAL A 267 15.13 13.46 -9.90
CA VAL A 267 15.14 12.99 -11.28
C VAL A 267 14.09 11.89 -11.45
N SER A 268 13.30 11.97 -12.53
CA SER A 268 12.48 10.81 -12.94
C SER A 268 13.38 9.71 -13.50
N ALA A 269 13.32 8.55 -12.85
CA ALA A 269 13.88 7.30 -13.35
C ALA A 269 12.94 6.59 -14.35
N GLY A 270 11.84 7.24 -14.76
CA GLY A 270 10.88 6.73 -15.73
C GLY A 270 9.65 6.08 -15.12
N SER A 271 8.86 5.41 -15.96
CA SER A 271 7.61 4.77 -15.55
C SER A 271 7.81 3.36 -15.03
N MET A 272 6.96 2.95 -14.07
CA MET A 272 6.82 1.58 -13.61
C MET A 272 6.28 0.59 -14.66
N GLY A 273 5.88 1.04 -15.86
CA GLY A 273 5.35 0.18 -16.92
C GLY A 273 3.85 -0.07 -16.85
N HIS A 274 3.15 0.56 -15.90
CA HIS A 274 1.69 0.61 -15.83
C HIS A 274 1.22 2.03 -15.46
N PHE A 275 -0.10 2.24 -15.55
CA PHE A 275 -0.77 3.46 -15.14
C PHE A 275 -1.70 3.17 -13.96
N GLY A 276 -1.83 4.14 -13.06
CA GLY A 276 -2.94 4.22 -12.13
C GLY A 276 -4.21 4.60 -12.89
N LEU A 277 -5.32 3.97 -12.53
CA LEU A 277 -6.65 4.28 -13.06
C LEU A 277 -7.57 4.64 -11.90
N GLU A 278 -8.22 5.80 -12.00
CA GLU A 278 -9.27 6.27 -11.09
C GLU A 278 -10.60 6.21 -11.83
N GLN A 279 -11.63 5.61 -11.23
CA GLN A 279 -12.90 5.36 -11.92
C GLN A 279 -14.05 5.09 -10.93
N ILE A 280 -15.24 4.92 -11.48
CA ILE A 280 -16.37 4.30 -10.78
C ILE A 280 -16.18 2.78 -10.82
N PHE A 281 -16.18 2.16 -9.64
CA PHE A 281 -16.15 0.71 -9.48
C PHE A 281 -17.41 0.21 -8.77
N TYR A 282 -17.66 -1.09 -8.89
CA TYR A 282 -18.71 -1.80 -8.16
C TYR A 282 -18.26 -3.24 -7.84
N LYS A 283 -19.00 -3.97 -7.00
CA LYS A 283 -18.62 -5.33 -6.58
C LYS A 283 -18.90 -6.36 -7.67
N VAL A 284 -18.03 -7.36 -7.82
CA VAL A 284 -18.26 -8.51 -8.71
C VAL A 284 -19.59 -9.23 -8.41
N SER A 285 -20.06 -9.24 -7.16
CA SER A 285 -21.34 -9.85 -6.76
C SER A 285 -22.59 -9.16 -7.32
N ALA A 286 -22.49 -7.90 -7.76
CA ALA A 286 -23.53 -7.23 -8.53
C ALA A 286 -23.43 -7.60 -10.02
N ARG A 287 -22.20 -7.64 -10.58
CA ARG A 287 -21.96 -8.09 -11.97
C ARG A 287 -22.52 -9.49 -12.24
N GLU A 288 -22.19 -10.47 -11.39
CA GLU A 288 -22.60 -11.86 -11.64
C GLU A 288 -24.12 -12.07 -11.50
N ARG A 289 -24.83 -11.22 -10.72
CA ARG A 289 -26.30 -11.20 -10.69
C ARG A 289 -26.87 -10.55 -11.95
N ALA A 290 -26.41 -9.36 -12.32
CA ALA A 290 -26.84 -8.67 -13.53
C ALA A 290 -26.66 -9.53 -14.79
N ARG A 291 -25.53 -10.23 -14.88
CA ARG A 291 -25.22 -11.16 -15.97
C ARG A 291 -26.18 -12.36 -16.07
N GLN A 292 -26.75 -12.83 -14.96
CA GLN A 292 -27.75 -13.91 -14.97
C GLN A 292 -29.06 -13.44 -15.61
N ASP A 293 -29.40 -12.16 -15.43
CA ASP A 293 -30.59 -11.52 -16.02
C ASP A 293 -30.33 -10.91 -17.41
N GLY A 294 -29.10 -11.04 -17.93
CA GLY A 294 -28.70 -10.50 -19.24
C GLY A 294 -28.37 -9.00 -19.25
N VAL A 295 -28.20 -8.37 -18.09
CA VAL A 295 -27.78 -6.97 -17.95
C VAL A 295 -26.26 -6.87 -17.90
N ASP A 296 -25.69 -6.06 -18.78
CA ASP A 296 -24.27 -5.67 -18.74
C ASP A 296 -24.06 -4.51 -17.77
N LEU A 297 -23.13 -4.65 -16.83
CA LEU A 297 -22.69 -3.56 -15.94
C LEU A 297 -21.22 -3.16 -16.18
N ASP A 298 -20.48 -3.91 -17.01
CA ASP A 298 -19.05 -3.67 -17.30
C ASP A 298 -18.87 -2.44 -18.22
N SER A 299 -19.92 -2.05 -18.95
CA SER A 299 -19.97 -0.88 -19.84
C SER A 299 -20.95 0.18 -19.36
N TYR A 300 -20.57 1.45 -19.44
CA TYR A 300 -21.44 2.60 -19.13
C TYR A 300 -22.81 2.56 -19.83
N GLN A 301 -22.91 1.90 -20.99
CA GLN A 301 -24.14 1.82 -21.78
C GLN A 301 -25.24 1.03 -21.05
N GLY A 302 -24.88 -0.06 -20.37
CA GLY A 302 -25.84 -0.90 -19.64
C GLY A 302 -26.42 -0.22 -18.40
N TRP A 303 -25.72 0.77 -17.84
CA TRP A 303 -26.20 1.58 -16.71
C TRP A 303 -27.37 2.50 -17.06
N SER A 304 -27.63 2.75 -18.35
CA SER A 304 -28.81 3.49 -18.81
C SER A 304 -30.10 2.65 -18.85
N THR A 305 -30.00 1.33 -18.59
CA THR A 305 -31.15 0.42 -18.68
C THR A 305 -32.06 0.46 -17.45
N THR A 306 -33.35 0.22 -17.65
CA THR A 306 -34.31 0.13 -16.54
C THR A 306 -34.03 -1.09 -15.66
N GLY A 307 -33.96 -0.90 -14.34
CA GLY A 307 -33.84 -1.99 -13.37
C GLY A 307 -32.42 -2.24 -12.83
N VAL A 308 -31.41 -1.47 -13.26
CA VAL A 308 -30.02 -1.59 -12.73
C VAL A 308 -29.96 -1.54 -11.20
N SER A 309 -30.82 -0.75 -10.55
CA SER A 309 -30.92 -0.66 -9.09
C SER A 309 -31.31 -1.96 -8.39
N ALA A 310 -31.89 -2.96 -9.07
CA ALA A 310 -32.15 -4.28 -8.49
C ALA A 310 -30.87 -5.04 -8.07
N TYR A 311 -29.71 -4.65 -8.60
CA TYR A 311 -28.41 -5.24 -8.26
C TYR A 311 -27.70 -4.53 -7.10
N PHE A 312 -28.27 -3.46 -6.56
CA PHE A 312 -27.67 -2.62 -5.52
C PHE A 312 -28.61 -2.47 -4.31
N GLU A 313 -28.10 -1.95 -3.20
CA GLU A 313 -28.94 -1.57 -2.06
C GLU A 313 -29.67 -0.25 -2.38
N SER A 314 -30.85 -0.03 -1.80
CA SER A 314 -31.49 1.29 -1.88
C SER A 314 -30.70 2.34 -1.07
N ILE A 315 -30.71 3.59 -1.53
CA ILE A 315 -30.19 4.72 -0.77
C ILE A 315 -30.86 4.85 0.61
N SER A 316 -32.10 4.38 0.80
CA SER A 316 -32.83 4.49 2.07
C SER A 316 -32.33 3.52 3.14
N SER A 317 -31.55 2.48 2.79
CA SER A 317 -30.92 1.58 3.76
C SER A 317 -29.57 2.09 4.31
N ILE A 318 -29.04 3.18 3.74
CA ILE A 318 -27.74 3.75 4.11
C ILE A 318 -27.89 4.74 5.27
N ASP A 319 -27.27 4.42 6.41
CA ASP A 319 -27.25 5.29 7.58
C ASP A 319 -26.58 6.65 7.27
N ARG A 320 -27.38 7.71 7.33
CA ARG A 320 -26.94 9.11 7.13
C ARG A 320 -25.92 9.56 8.19
N SER A 321 -25.83 8.88 9.34
CA SER A 321 -24.80 9.15 10.35
C SER A 321 -23.37 8.86 9.86
N LEU A 322 -23.22 8.03 8.82
CA LEU A 322 -21.93 7.69 8.19
C LEU A 322 -21.56 8.63 7.04
N LEU A 323 -22.44 9.57 6.68
CA LEU A 323 -22.28 10.49 5.56
C LEU A 323 -21.93 11.91 6.02
N ALA A 324 -21.17 12.61 5.19
CA ALA A 324 -21.06 14.06 5.23
C ALA A 324 -22.29 14.66 4.53
N SER A 325 -22.76 15.80 5.01
CA SER A 325 -23.81 16.56 4.34
C SER A 325 -23.26 17.20 3.06
N CYS A 326 -24.13 17.46 2.07
CA CYS A 326 -23.70 18.07 0.82
C CYS A 326 -23.12 19.48 1.03
N ASN A 327 -23.62 20.24 2.00
CA ASN A 327 -23.10 21.57 2.34
C ASN A 327 -21.76 21.58 3.10
N SER A 328 -21.23 20.41 3.51
CA SER A 328 -19.90 20.27 4.13
C SER A 328 -18.89 19.54 3.25
N SER A 329 -19.32 19.04 2.09
CA SER A 329 -18.50 18.25 1.18
C SER A 329 -17.96 19.11 0.04
N PHE A 330 -16.64 19.34 0.03
CA PHE A 330 -15.98 20.28 -0.88
C PHE A 330 -16.40 20.14 -2.35
N GLY A 331 -16.50 18.93 -2.89
CA GLY A 331 -16.87 18.71 -4.29
C GLY A 331 -18.31 19.11 -4.62
N PHE A 332 -19.24 18.99 -3.66
CA PHE A 332 -20.62 19.45 -3.82
C PHE A 332 -20.72 20.98 -3.65
N THR A 333 -19.84 21.60 -2.86
CA THR A 333 -19.80 23.06 -2.68
C THR A 333 -18.86 23.80 -3.64
N ASN A 334 -18.13 23.10 -4.52
CA ASN A 334 -17.17 23.70 -5.44
C ASN A 334 -17.89 24.38 -6.61
N THR A 335 -18.02 25.70 -6.52
CA THR A 335 -18.78 26.52 -7.47
C THR A 335 -18.25 26.41 -8.91
N ALA A 336 -16.93 26.46 -9.10
CA ALA A 336 -16.32 26.33 -10.42
C ALA A 336 -16.56 24.94 -11.06
N ALA A 337 -16.54 23.88 -10.25
CA ALA A 337 -16.84 22.52 -10.71
C ALA A 337 -18.32 22.37 -11.09
N ASN A 338 -19.23 22.96 -10.30
CA ASN A 338 -20.68 22.92 -10.56
C ASN A 338 -21.10 23.80 -11.75
N GLU A 339 -20.47 24.96 -11.94
CA GLU A 339 -20.63 25.79 -13.15
C GLU A 339 -20.17 25.05 -14.39
N ASN A 340 -19.05 24.32 -14.30
CA ASN A 340 -18.60 23.45 -15.38
C ASN A 340 -19.58 22.28 -15.63
N TYR A 341 -20.11 21.65 -14.58
CA TYR A 341 -21.16 20.63 -14.69
C TYR A 341 -22.40 21.16 -15.43
N LEU A 342 -22.92 22.33 -15.04
CA LEU A 342 -24.07 22.97 -15.71
C LEU A 342 -23.77 23.25 -17.18
N ARG A 343 -22.58 23.80 -17.46
CA ARG A 343 -22.13 24.13 -18.83
C ARG A 343 -22.02 22.90 -19.73
N MET A 344 -21.57 21.76 -19.19
CA MET A 344 -21.37 20.53 -19.97
C MET A 344 -22.65 19.69 -20.13
N THR A 345 -23.54 19.72 -19.14
CA THR A 345 -24.71 18.82 -19.09
C THR A 345 -26.05 19.50 -19.35
N GLY A 346 -26.17 20.79 -19.07
CA GLY A 346 -27.44 21.52 -19.09
C GLY A 346 -28.39 21.21 -17.93
N ASP A 347 -28.02 20.36 -16.97
CA ASP A 347 -28.87 20.01 -15.81
C ASP A 347 -28.76 21.04 -14.69
N ASP A 348 -29.63 22.05 -14.71
CA ASP A 348 -29.80 23.02 -13.63
C ASP A 348 -30.51 22.42 -12.40
N GLY A 349 -31.41 21.45 -12.60
CA GLY A 349 -32.13 20.77 -11.51
C GLY A 349 -31.25 19.93 -10.57
N GLY A 350 -30.01 19.65 -10.97
CA GLY A 350 -28.98 19.06 -10.10
C GLY A 350 -28.26 20.08 -9.21
N LEU A 351 -28.55 21.37 -9.34
CA LEU A 351 -27.84 22.46 -8.69
C LEU A 351 -28.81 23.42 -7.97
N THR A 352 -28.25 24.26 -7.10
CA THR A 352 -28.93 25.40 -6.51
C THR A 352 -27.95 26.57 -6.36
N LEU A 353 -28.47 27.78 -6.22
CA LEU A 353 -27.62 28.95 -6.00
C LEU A 353 -26.98 28.88 -4.61
N SER A 354 -25.67 29.12 -4.56
CA SER A 354 -24.92 29.21 -3.32
C SER A 354 -25.43 30.35 -2.46
N GLY A 355 -25.59 30.09 -1.16
CA GLY A 355 -25.82 31.14 -0.16
C GLY A 355 -24.55 31.89 0.26
N LEU A 356 -23.40 31.58 -0.36
CA LEU A 356 -22.11 32.24 -0.09
C LEU A 356 -22.06 33.65 -0.73
N PRO A 357 -21.28 34.59 -0.16
CA PRO A 357 -21.18 35.97 -0.67
C PRO A 357 -20.77 36.08 -2.14
N ASP A 358 -19.95 35.15 -2.61
CA ASP A 358 -19.40 35.14 -3.98
C ASP A 358 -20.38 34.53 -5.01
N GLY A 359 -21.53 34.00 -4.56
CA GLY A 359 -22.52 33.35 -5.40
C GLY A 359 -22.04 32.02 -5.98
N GLY A 360 -22.39 31.77 -7.25
CA GLY A 360 -22.12 30.51 -7.96
C GLY A 360 -23.13 29.40 -7.64
N PHE A 361 -22.91 28.20 -8.20
CA PHE A 361 -23.77 27.04 -8.01
C PHE A 361 -23.19 26.02 -7.02
N VAL A 362 -24.04 25.43 -6.18
CA VAL A 362 -23.72 24.25 -5.36
C VAL A 362 -24.62 23.09 -5.74
N ALA A 363 -24.17 21.85 -5.52
CA ALA A 363 -24.97 20.66 -5.81
C ALA A 363 -26.24 20.63 -4.94
N TYR A 364 -27.38 20.35 -5.57
CA TYR A 364 -28.66 20.23 -4.86
C TYR A 364 -28.89 18.80 -4.37
N CYS A 365 -28.99 18.64 -3.05
CA CYS A 365 -29.31 17.39 -2.38
C CYS A 365 -30.60 17.56 -1.60
N SER A 366 -31.70 16.97 -2.07
CA SER A 366 -33.04 17.16 -1.49
C SER A 366 -33.18 16.59 -0.07
N ASP A 367 -32.43 15.54 0.27
CA ASP A 367 -32.33 14.98 1.62
C ASP A 367 -31.13 15.53 2.45
N GLY A 368 -30.32 16.40 1.84
CA GLY A 368 -29.11 16.98 2.43
C GLY A 368 -27.84 16.11 2.35
N TYR A 369 -27.90 14.90 1.81
CA TYR A 369 -26.78 13.94 1.78
C TYR A 369 -26.49 13.33 0.40
N PHE A 370 -27.54 13.10 -0.40
CA PHE A 370 -27.42 12.50 -1.73
C PHE A 370 -27.74 13.52 -2.82
N TRP A 371 -26.81 13.67 -3.75
CA TRP A 371 -27.08 14.31 -5.04
C TRP A 371 -27.67 13.27 -6.00
N LEU A 372 -28.82 13.56 -6.61
CA LEU A 372 -29.55 12.61 -7.45
C LEU A 372 -29.40 12.95 -8.94
N ALA A 373 -28.89 11.99 -9.72
CA ALA A 373 -28.78 12.10 -11.16
C ALA A 373 -30.17 12.24 -11.83
N PRO A 374 -30.29 12.96 -12.96
CA PRO A 374 -31.58 13.25 -13.60
C PRO A 374 -32.44 12.01 -13.88
N SER A 375 -31.83 10.87 -14.25
CA SER A 375 -32.56 9.65 -14.61
C SER A 375 -33.25 8.92 -13.46
N CYS A 376 -32.98 9.29 -12.20
CA CYS A 376 -33.64 8.71 -11.02
C CYS A 376 -34.18 9.75 -10.03
N ARG A 377 -34.06 11.05 -10.34
CA ARG A 377 -34.45 12.17 -9.44
C ARG A 377 -35.94 12.17 -9.06
N ASP A 378 -36.81 11.77 -9.99
CA ASP A 378 -38.26 11.66 -9.75
C ASP A 378 -38.66 10.48 -8.85
N ALA A 379 -37.77 9.50 -8.67
CA ALA A 379 -38.01 8.29 -7.91
C ALA A 379 -36.70 7.85 -7.23
N ALA A 380 -36.33 8.51 -6.13
CA ALA A 380 -35.02 8.35 -5.49
C ALA A 380 -34.67 6.90 -5.08
N GLU A 381 -35.67 6.07 -4.75
CA GLU A 381 -35.48 4.62 -4.49
C GLU A 381 -35.03 3.80 -5.71
N SER A 382 -35.14 4.36 -6.93
CA SER A 382 -34.63 3.76 -8.16
C SER A 382 -33.15 4.08 -8.42
N CYS A 383 -32.55 4.98 -7.64
CA CYS A 383 -31.13 5.31 -7.75
C CYS A 383 -30.23 4.23 -7.13
N VAL A 384 -29.12 3.92 -7.80
CA VAL A 384 -27.97 3.18 -7.27
C VAL A 384 -27.14 4.11 -6.38
N PRO A 385 -26.85 3.76 -5.12
CA PRO A 385 -25.92 4.51 -4.30
C PRO A 385 -24.51 4.49 -4.90
N TYR A 386 -23.90 5.66 -5.01
CA TYR A 386 -22.48 5.87 -5.27
C TYR A 386 -21.82 6.51 -4.04
N ILE A 387 -20.82 5.85 -3.46
CA ILE A 387 -20.16 6.32 -2.23
C ILE A 387 -18.69 6.67 -2.50
N THR A 388 -18.28 7.88 -2.12
CA THR A 388 -16.88 8.34 -2.15
C THR A 388 -16.45 8.88 -0.78
N PHE A 389 -15.20 9.29 -0.65
CA PHE A 389 -14.66 10.03 0.49
C PHE A 389 -13.90 11.26 -0.01
N SER A 390 -13.76 12.29 0.83
CA SER A 390 -13.04 13.54 0.51
C SER A 390 -13.46 14.17 -0.82
N SER A 391 -14.70 13.94 -1.27
CA SER A 391 -15.22 14.36 -2.58
C SER A 391 -14.50 13.81 -3.82
N TRP A 392 -13.70 12.74 -3.69
CA TRP A 392 -12.94 12.17 -4.81
C TRP A 392 -13.87 11.73 -5.97
N GLY A 393 -13.51 12.13 -7.19
CA GLY A 393 -14.26 11.84 -8.41
C GLY A 393 -15.66 12.44 -8.51
N LEU A 394 -16.13 13.28 -7.56
CA LEU A 394 -17.52 13.78 -7.58
C LEU A 394 -17.88 14.57 -8.86
N PRO A 395 -17.14 15.59 -9.30
CA PRO A 395 -17.53 16.38 -10.47
C PRO A 395 -17.57 15.55 -11.76
N GLU A 396 -16.61 14.65 -11.94
CA GLU A 396 -16.55 13.69 -13.03
C GLU A 396 -17.76 12.74 -13.00
N THR A 397 -18.05 12.15 -11.83
CA THR A 397 -19.16 11.20 -11.64
C THR A 397 -20.51 11.86 -11.88
N MET A 398 -20.70 13.11 -11.44
CA MET A 398 -21.91 13.89 -11.71
C MET A 398 -22.11 14.06 -13.23
N GLN A 399 -21.08 14.51 -13.95
CA GLN A 399 -21.16 14.65 -15.42
C GLN A 399 -21.46 13.32 -16.10
N LYS A 400 -20.74 12.24 -15.76
CA LYS A 400 -20.94 10.91 -16.34
C LYS A 400 -22.34 10.35 -16.07
N ALA A 401 -22.84 10.50 -14.86
CA ALA A 401 -24.18 10.06 -14.50
C ALA A 401 -25.25 10.75 -15.36
N THR A 402 -25.12 12.06 -15.57
CA THR A 402 -26.07 12.83 -16.38
C THR A 402 -25.93 12.55 -17.88
N ILE A 403 -24.71 12.58 -18.43
CA ILE A 403 -24.43 12.38 -19.86
C ILE A 403 -24.85 10.97 -20.32
N TYR A 404 -24.63 9.95 -19.49
CA TYR A 404 -24.97 8.56 -19.80
C TYR A 404 -26.25 8.06 -19.13
N GLN A 405 -27.04 8.96 -18.53
CA GLN A 405 -28.32 8.67 -17.88
C GLN A 405 -28.22 7.57 -16.80
N MET A 406 -27.06 7.42 -16.16
CA MET A 406 -26.84 6.43 -15.10
C MET A 406 -27.67 6.85 -13.87
N PRO A 407 -28.52 5.97 -13.31
CA PRO A 407 -29.38 6.31 -12.17
C PRO A 407 -28.57 6.30 -10.88
N LEU A 408 -27.64 7.23 -10.71
CA LEU A 408 -26.76 7.30 -9.54
C LEU A 408 -27.28 8.32 -8.51
N ALA A 409 -27.15 7.95 -7.24
CA ALA A 409 -27.27 8.85 -6.10
C ALA A 409 -25.91 8.96 -5.40
N LEU A 410 -25.25 10.10 -5.55
CA LEU A 410 -23.89 10.33 -5.09
C LEU A 410 -23.89 10.84 -3.65
N ALA A 411 -23.13 10.20 -2.77
CA ALA A 411 -22.87 10.67 -1.42
C ALA A 411 -21.38 10.62 -1.07
N ASN A 412 -20.99 11.54 -0.19
CA ASN A 412 -19.65 11.60 0.39
C ASN A 412 -19.71 11.05 1.82
N ALA A 413 -18.90 10.05 2.14
CA ALA A 413 -18.78 9.51 3.48
C ALA A 413 -18.12 10.53 4.43
N ARG A 414 -18.45 10.45 5.71
CA ARG A 414 -17.97 11.41 6.72
C ARG A 414 -16.48 11.25 7.03
N THR A 415 -16.00 10.01 7.14
CA THR A 415 -14.60 9.68 7.37
C THR A 415 -14.14 8.58 6.41
N TYR A 416 -12.82 8.42 6.29
CA TYR A 416 -12.21 7.32 5.53
C TYR A 416 -12.63 5.93 6.07
N SER A 417 -12.82 5.81 7.39
CA SER A 417 -13.31 4.59 8.04
C SER A 417 -14.79 4.31 7.67
N ASP A 418 -15.62 5.34 7.66
CA ASP A 418 -17.03 5.22 7.27
C ASP A 418 -17.15 4.81 5.80
N TRP A 419 -16.33 5.39 4.92
CA TRP A 419 -16.25 5.06 3.50
C TRP A 419 -15.89 3.60 3.26
N THR A 420 -14.74 3.16 3.80
CA THR A 420 -14.29 1.77 3.65
C THR A 420 -15.28 0.78 4.24
N GLY A 421 -15.91 1.13 5.37
CA GLY A 421 -16.98 0.35 5.98
C GLY A 421 -18.25 0.29 5.13
N LEU A 422 -18.68 1.39 4.53
CA LEU A 422 -19.85 1.47 3.64
C LEU A 422 -19.63 0.66 2.37
N VAL A 423 -18.53 0.89 1.65
CA VAL A 423 -18.17 0.15 0.42
C VAL A 423 -18.14 -1.36 0.67
N ARG A 424 -17.66 -1.79 1.84
CA ARG A 424 -17.69 -3.21 2.24
C ARG A 424 -19.09 -3.75 2.49
N ARG A 425 -19.91 -3.05 3.31
CA ARG A 425 -21.21 -3.56 3.78
C ARG A 425 -22.34 -3.40 2.75
N VAL A 426 -22.37 -2.29 2.03
CA VAL A 426 -23.45 -1.91 1.10
C VAL A 426 -23.11 -2.36 -0.31
N ASN A 427 -24.06 -2.94 -1.05
CA ASN A 427 -23.89 -3.14 -2.49
C ASN A 427 -24.13 -1.81 -3.21
N CYS A 428 -23.06 -1.06 -3.43
CA CYS A 428 -23.06 0.26 -4.06
C CYS A 428 -22.06 0.32 -5.22
N ALA A 429 -22.19 1.34 -6.06
CA ALA A 429 -21.07 1.88 -6.82
C ALA A 429 -20.19 2.71 -5.87
N PHE A 430 -18.91 2.92 -6.22
CA PHE A 430 -17.99 3.72 -5.40
C PHE A 430 -16.84 4.28 -6.23
N TYR A 431 -16.27 5.40 -5.76
CA TYR A 431 -14.99 5.89 -6.26
C TYR A 431 -13.90 4.89 -5.90
N TRP A 432 -13.02 4.53 -6.83
CA TRP A 432 -11.83 3.75 -6.48
C TRP A 432 -10.68 3.92 -7.48
N TRP A 433 -9.50 3.43 -7.08
CA TRP A 433 -8.30 3.43 -7.89
C TRP A 433 -7.59 2.07 -7.90
N THR A 434 -6.94 1.74 -9.02
CA THR A 434 -6.07 0.55 -9.18
C THR A 434 -4.68 0.99 -9.70
N PRO A 435 -3.56 0.37 -9.26
CA PRO A 435 -3.46 -0.74 -8.29
C PRO A 435 -3.64 -0.30 -6.83
N SER A 436 -4.41 -1.07 -6.06
CA SER A 436 -4.59 -0.86 -4.63
C SER A 436 -5.18 -2.08 -3.91
N SER A 437 -4.80 -2.31 -2.65
CA SER A 437 -5.22 -3.48 -1.85
C SER A 437 -6.53 -3.30 -1.10
N LEU A 438 -6.96 -2.06 -0.82
CA LEU A 438 -7.99 -1.76 0.18
C LEU A 438 -9.33 -2.46 -0.06
N PHE A 439 -9.70 -2.73 -1.32
CA PHE A 439 -10.93 -3.42 -1.70
C PHE A 439 -10.69 -4.71 -2.47
N VAL A 440 -9.47 -5.28 -2.42
CA VAL A 440 -9.10 -6.47 -3.22
C VAL A 440 -9.97 -7.69 -2.93
N ASP A 441 -10.47 -7.80 -1.70
CA ASP A 441 -11.43 -8.82 -1.23
C ASP A 441 -12.82 -8.69 -1.88
N LEU A 442 -13.19 -7.49 -2.36
CA LEU A 442 -14.45 -7.24 -3.06
C LEU A 442 -14.39 -7.58 -4.55
N SER A 443 -13.18 -7.86 -5.09
CA SER A 443 -12.90 -8.03 -6.53
C SER A 443 -13.58 -6.93 -7.35
N PRO A 444 -13.18 -5.66 -7.18
CA PRO A 444 -13.89 -4.52 -7.72
C PRO A 444 -13.80 -4.48 -9.25
N VAL A 445 -14.93 -4.21 -9.90
CA VAL A 445 -15.04 -4.13 -11.36
C VAL A 445 -15.21 -2.66 -11.76
N PRO A 446 -14.35 -2.09 -12.63
CA PRO A 446 -14.52 -0.73 -13.14
C PRO A 446 -15.64 -0.68 -14.18
N ILE A 447 -16.42 0.40 -14.18
CA ILE A 447 -17.36 0.70 -15.28
C ILE A 447 -16.57 1.27 -16.45
N THR A 448 -16.49 0.55 -17.57
CA THR A 448 -15.79 1.01 -18.77
C THR A 448 -16.50 2.22 -19.37
N PHE A 449 -15.78 3.34 -19.51
CA PHE A 449 -16.21 4.55 -20.22
C PHE A 449 -15.48 4.67 -21.57
N PRO A 450 -15.89 5.57 -22.49
CA PRO A 450 -15.16 5.82 -23.72
C PRO A 450 -13.70 6.24 -23.44
N PRO A 451 -12.72 5.88 -24.31
CA PRO A 451 -11.31 6.20 -24.10
C PRO A 451 -11.06 7.70 -23.85
N HIS A 452 -10.09 7.99 -22.98
CA HIS A 452 -9.78 9.35 -22.53
C HIS A 452 -9.59 10.33 -23.69
N ASN A 453 -10.35 11.43 -23.68
CA ASN A 453 -10.24 12.52 -24.65
C ASN A 453 -9.58 13.76 -24.01
N PRO A 454 -8.26 13.98 -24.20
CA PRO A 454 -7.54 15.08 -23.55
C PRO A 454 -7.89 16.47 -24.10
N VAL A 455 -8.65 16.56 -25.20
CA VAL A 455 -9.16 17.86 -25.69
C VAL A 455 -10.47 18.21 -24.97
N ALA A 456 -11.38 17.26 -24.86
CA ALA A 456 -12.63 17.41 -24.11
C ALA A 456 -12.38 17.69 -22.62
N TRP A 457 -11.50 16.90 -21.98
CA TRP A 457 -11.14 17.07 -20.57
C TRP A 457 -10.56 18.45 -20.25
N ARG A 458 -9.71 19.02 -21.13
CA ARG A 458 -9.19 20.39 -20.97
C ARG A 458 -10.24 21.47 -21.20
N ALA A 459 -11.32 21.18 -21.92
CA ALA A 459 -12.49 22.06 -22.02
C ALA A 459 -13.46 21.92 -20.83
N GLY A 460 -13.26 20.91 -19.98
CA GLY A 460 -14.09 20.60 -18.81
C GLY A 460 -15.14 19.50 -19.03
N ASP A 461 -15.19 18.90 -20.22
CA ASP A 461 -16.01 17.71 -20.53
C ASP A 461 -15.31 16.44 -20.04
N MET A 462 -15.87 15.84 -18.99
CA MET A 462 -15.34 14.67 -18.29
C MET A 462 -16.09 13.38 -18.67
N ALA A 463 -16.81 13.33 -19.80
CA ALA A 463 -17.59 12.14 -20.17
C ALA A 463 -16.73 10.88 -20.38
N SER A 464 -15.56 11.03 -21.01
CA SER A 464 -14.61 9.91 -21.22
C SER A 464 -13.91 9.45 -19.94
N THR A 465 -13.22 8.30 -19.95
CA THR A 465 -12.35 7.85 -18.85
C THR A 465 -11.36 8.95 -18.44
N GLY A 466 -11.02 9.01 -17.15
CA GLY A 466 -10.01 9.92 -16.61
C GLY A 466 -8.64 9.78 -17.31
N PRO A 467 -7.80 10.82 -17.25
CA PRO A 467 -6.42 10.71 -17.74
C PRO A 467 -5.71 9.58 -16.97
N PRO A 468 -5.06 8.62 -17.64
CA PRO A 468 -4.34 7.56 -16.96
C PRO A 468 -3.18 8.17 -16.17
N GLN A 469 -3.13 7.91 -14.86
CA GLN A 469 -2.12 8.49 -13.97
C GLN A 469 -0.81 7.75 -14.14
N PRO A 470 0.28 8.39 -14.59
CA PRO A 470 1.53 7.68 -14.81
C PRO A 470 2.20 7.42 -13.45
N ILE A 471 2.55 6.15 -13.22
CA ILE A 471 3.23 5.72 -12.00
C ILE A 471 4.73 5.78 -12.25
N TRP A 472 5.43 6.66 -11.52
CA TRP A 472 6.83 7.01 -11.77
C TRP A 472 7.77 6.48 -10.69
N ASN A 473 9.01 6.23 -11.09
CA ASN A 473 10.14 6.04 -10.19
C ASN A 473 10.91 7.35 -10.11
N MET A 474 11.25 7.77 -8.90
CA MET A 474 11.92 9.03 -8.63
C MET A 474 13.19 8.76 -7.84
N ILE A 475 14.29 9.44 -8.19
CA ILE A 475 15.57 9.35 -7.49
C ILE A 475 16.10 10.73 -7.12
N SER A 476 16.97 10.81 -6.12
CA SER A 476 17.70 12.05 -5.83
C SER A 476 18.68 12.39 -6.96
N GLN A 477 18.95 13.69 -7.15
CA GLN A 477 19.86 14.19 -8.19
C GLN A 477 21.27 13.58 -8.09
N ASP A 478 21.72 13.27 -6.87
CA ASP A 478 23.05 12.74 -6.55
C ASP A 478 23.17 11.21 -6.61
N LEU A 479 22.06 10.45 -6.63
CA LEU A 479 22.13 8.97 -6.58
C LEU A 479 22.92 8.39 -7.77
N ALA A 480 22.81 8.98 -8.95
CA ALA A 480 23.55 8.54 -10.14
C ALA A 480 25.08 8.74 -10.02
N LEU A 481 25.55 9.56 -9.07
CA LEU A 481 26.96 9.71 -8.72
C LEU A 481 27.36 8.81 -7.54
N LEU A 482 26.49 8.65 -6.54
CA LEU A 482 26.77 7.92 -5.30
C LEU A 482 26.61 6.39 -5.42
N ALA A 483 25.62 5.93 -6.18
CA ALA A 483 25.33 4.52 -6.45
C ALA A 483 24.72 4.37 -7.87
N PRO A 484 25.55 4.51 -8.92
CA PRO A 484 25.11 4.45 -10.31
C PRO A 484 24.48 3.10 -10.73
N ASP A 485 24.94 2.01 -10.13
CA ASP A 485 24.38 0.65 -10.23
C ASP A 485 22.93 0.60 -9.71
N ALA A 486 22.67 1.16 -8.52
CA ALA A 486 21.33 1.30 -7.96
C ALA A 486 20.45 2.27 -8.79
N ALA A 487 21.02 3.37 -9.28
CA ALA A 487 20.30 4.32 -10.14
C ALA A 487 19.87 3.71 -11.48
N ASP A 488 20.72 2.87 -12.09
CA ASP A 488 20.40 2.13 -13.32
C ASP A 488 19.34 1.05 -13.07
N LEU A 489 19.44 0.33 -11.94
CA LEU A 489 18.42 -0.62 -11.52
C LEU A 489 17.04 0.03 -11.44
N VAL A 490 16.89 1.13 -10.69
CA VAL A 490 15.62 1.85 -10.53
C VAL A 490 15.06 2.33 -11.87
N LYS A 491 15.92 2.75 -12.81
CA LYS A 491 15.53 3.15 -14.17
C LYS A 491 14.98 2.00 -15.01
N LYS A 492 15.40 0.76 -14.73
CA LYS A 492 14.98 -0.45 -15.45
C LYS A 492 13.78 -1.16 -14.82
N VAL A 493 13.46 -0.93 -13.53
CA VAL A 493 12.31 -1.57 -12.86
C VAL A 493 11.01 -1.31 -13.64
N ARG A 494 10.37 -2.39 -14.10
CA ARG A 494 9.03 -2.37 -14.70
C ARG A 494 8.19 -3.46 -14.03
N LEU A 495 7.10 -3.09 -13.38
CA LEU A 495 6.11 -4.02 -12.85
C LEU A 495 4.83 -3.87 -13.67
N PRO A 496 4.45 -4.88 -14.49
CA PRO A 496 3.12 -4.97 -15.05
C PRO A 496 2.02 -4.85 -13.97
N LEU A 497 0.86 -4.28 -14.33
CA LEU A 497 -0.24 -4.11 -13.38
C LEU A 497 -0.68 -5.44 -12.76
N GLU A 498 -0.68 -6.52 -13.55
CA GLU A 498 -1.02 -7.88 -13.10
C GLU A 498 -0.09 -8.40 -11.99
N ASP A 499 1.21 -8.09 -12.06
CA ASP A 499 2.19 -8.44 -11.03
C ASP A 499 1.95 -7.64 -9.74
N VAL A 500 1.71 -6.33 -9.86
CA VAL A 500 1.40 -5.47 -8.71
C VAL A 500 0.13 -5.94 -8.02
N GLU A 501 -0.94 -6.21 -8.75
CA GLU A 501 -2.17 -6.75 -8.18
C GLU A 501 -2.00 -8.15 -7.58
N SER A 502 -1.16 -9.00 -8.18
CA SER A 502 -0.83 -10.33 -7.65
C SER A 502 -0.13 -10.22 -6.29
N MET A 503 0.87 -9.32 -6.19
CA MET A 503 1.57 -9.04 -4.94
C MET A 503 0.66 -8.36 -3.89
N LEU A 504 -0.24 -7.46 -4.28
CA LEU A 504 -1.23 -6.86 -3.38
C LEU A 504 -2.18 -7.93 -2.79
N ARG A 505 -2.64 -8.87 -3.63
CA ARG A 505 -3.43 -10.04 -3.19
C ARG A 505 -2.65 -10.92 -2.22
N ALA A 506 -1.36 -11.16 -2.46
CA ALA A 506 -0.50 -11.91 -1.55
C ALA A 506 -0.26 -11.18 -0.21
N ALA A 507 0.09 -9.89 -0.26
CA ALA A 507 0.35 -9.07 0.93
C ALA A 507 -0.87 -9.01 1.87
N GLY A 508 -2.08 -8.83 1.32
CA GLY A 508 -3.32 -8.81 2.11
C GLY A 508 -3.67 -10.15 2.79
N GLN A 509 -3.09 -11.27 2.35
CA GLN A 509 -3.21 -12.56 3.05
C GLN A 509 -2.29 -12.64 4.28
N PHE A 510 -1.13 -11.97 4.25
CA PHE A 510 -0.16 -11.94 5.36
C PHE A 510 -0.41 -10.81 6.37
N GLU A 511 -1.08 -9.73 5.97
CA GLU A 511 -1.37 -8.59 6.85
C GLU A 511 -2.26 -9.00 8.04
N GLN A 512 -3.13 -10.01 7.85
CA GLN A 512 -3.92 -10.63 8.93
C GLN A 512 -3.07 -11.36 10.00
N SER A 513 -1.76 -11.52 9.78
CA SER A 513 -0.84 -12.20 10.70
C SER A 513 0.24 -11.31 11.32
N SER A 514 0.85 -10.34 10.60
CA SER A 514 2.13 -9.77 11.07
C SER A 514 2.65 -8.46 10.43
N GLY A 515 1.80 -7.59 9.89
CA GLY A 515 2.21 -6.23 9.47
C GLY A 515 3.24 -6.18 8.33
N ASP A 516 4.30 -5.36 8.44
CA ASP A 516 5.35 -5.13 7.41
C ASP A 516 5.97 -6.42 6.84
N SER A 517 6.03 -7.48 7.65
CA SER A 517 6.45 -8.80 7.18
C SER A 517 5.64 -9.32 5.98
N GLY A 518 4.37 -8.93 5.84
CA GLY A 518 3.54 -9.31 4.71
C GLY A 518 3.92 -8.63 3.39
N VAL A 519 4.41 -7.40 3.43
CA VAL A 519 4.96 -6.69 2.26
C VAL A 519 6.30 -7.30 1.86
N HIS A 520 7.16 -7.59 2.84
CA HIS A 520 8.44 -8.27 2.59
C HIS A 520 8.24 -9.69 2.03
N GLU A 521 7.38 -10.51 2.63
CA GLU A 521 7.09 -11.87 2.17
C GLU A 521 6.48 -11.90 0.76
N ALA A 522 5.54 -10.99 0.45
CA ALA A 522 4.93 -10.90 -0.88
C ALA A 522 5.94 -10.46 -1.95
N ALA A 523 6.75 -9.43 -1.67
CA ALA A 523 7.83 -8.99 -2.55
C ALA A 523 8.86 -10.10 -2.75
N CYS A 524 9.28 -10.77 -1.67
CA CYS A 524 10.29 -11.81 -1.73
C CYS A 524 9.84 -13.02 -2.56
N ARG A 525 8.64 -13.53 -2.33
CA ARG A 525 8.07 -14.63 -3.14
C ARG A 525 7.97 -14.26 -4.61
N TRP A 526 7.64 -13.01 -4.92
CA TRP A 526 7.61 -12.54 -6.30
C TRP A 526 9.01 -12.54 -6.92
N LEU A 527 10.04 -12.07 -6.22
CA LEU A 527 11.43 -12.13 -6.70
C LEU A 527 11.88 -13.58 -6.95
N GLN A 528 11.67 -14.47 -5.97
CA GLN A 528 12.03 -15.89 -6.11
C GLN A 528 11.33 -16.57 -7.30
N ALA A 529 10.08 -16.21 -7.59
CA ALA A 529 9.31 -16.77 -8.70
C ALA A 529 9.62 -16.14 -10.07
N ASN A 530 10.02 -14.87 -10.12
CA ASN A 530 10.13 -14.07 -11.35
C ASN A 530 11.57 -13.63 -11.67
N ARG A 531 12.55 -14.47 -11.33
CA ARG A 531 13.99 -14.22 -11.56
C ARG A 531 14.32 -13.69 -12.95
N ALA A 532 13.81 -14.33 -14.00
CA ALA A 532 14.02 -13.90 -15.39
C ALA A 532 13.47 -12.50 -15.73
N SER A 533 12.51 -11.97 -14.95
CA SER A 533 11.96 -10.63 -15.15
C SER A 533 12.84 -9.54 -14.52
N TRP A 534 13.36 -9.77 -13.31
CA TRP A 534 14.13 -8.76 -12.57
C TRP A 534 15.64 -8.82 -12.79
N GLU A 535 16.21 -9.95 -13.23
CA GLU A 535 17.63 -10.01 -13.63
C GLU A 535 17.93 -9.02 -14.77
N LEU A 536 16.94 -8.77 -15.64
CA LEU A 536 17.02 -7.76 -16.71
C LEU A 536 17.06 -6.31 -16.18
N TRP A 537 16.73 -6.09 -14.90
CA TRP A 537 16.84 -4.78 -14.27
C TRP A 537 18.21 -4.55 -13.65
N LEU A 538 19.01 -5.59 -13.42
CA LEU A 538 20.36 -5.40 -12.89
C LEU A 538 21.22 -4.59 -13.88
N PRO A 539 22.19 -3.81 -13.37
CA PRO A 539 23.23 -3.22 -14.22
C PRO A 539 24.07 -4.33 -14.86
N ASP A 540 24.52 -4.09 -16.09
CA ASP A 540 25.49 -4.97 -16.74
C ASP A 540 26.86 -4.73 -16.09
N GLU A 541 27.42 -5.74 -15.42
CA GLU A 541 28.71 -5.68 -14.73
C GLU A 541 29.88 -5.30 -15.67
N THR A 542 29.69 -5.40 -16.99
CA THR A 542 30.66 -4.95 -18.00
C THR A 542 30.52 -3.47 -18.39
N ILE A 543 29.48 -2.78 -17.93
CA ILE A 543 29.25 -1.34 -18.14
C ILE A 543 29.76 -0.58 -16.92
N CYS A 544 31.02 -0.15 -17.00
CA CYS A 544 31.61 0.69 -15.97
C CYS A 544 31.21 2.16 -16.12
N THR A 545 31.12 2.82 -14.97
CA THR A 545 30.73 4.22 -14.86
C THR A 545 31.87 5.16 -15.30
N PRO A 546 31.57 6.41 -15.67
CA PRO A 546 32.61 7.36 -16.08
C PRO A 546 33.73 7.50 -15.04
N GLY A 547 34.96 7.19 -15.43
CA GLY A 547 36.15 7.14 -14.55
C GLY A 547 36.57 5.73 -14.13
N MET A 548 35.67 4.75 -14.22
CA MET A 548 35.97 3.33 -13.98
C MET A 548 36.21 2.56 -15.30
N GLY A 549 37.12 1.60 -15.25
CA GLY A 549 37.44 0.68 -16.34
C GLY A 549 37.04 -0.75 -15.98
N LEU A 550 36.68 -1.52 -17.01
CA LEU A 550 36.37 -2.93 -16.86
C LEU A 550 37.63 -3.72 -16.50
N PHE A 551 37.58 -4.44 -15.39
CA PHE A 551 38.67 -5.19 -14.79
C PHE A 551 38.27 -6.67 -14.69
N ASP A 552 39.18 -7.58 -15.05
CA ASP A 552 39.00 -9.01 -14.81
C ASP A 552 39.63 -9.36 -13.47
N ALA A 553 38.79 -9.64 -12.46
CA ALA A 553 39.24 -9.98 -11.11
C ALA A 553 40.03 -11.30 -11.05
N GLY A 554 39.81 -12.22 -11.99
CA GLY A 554 40.57 -13.47 -12.10
C GLY A 554 41.96 -13.27 -12.68
N ARG A 555 42.13 -12.34 -13.63
CA ARG A 555 43.42 -12.01 -14.27
C ARG A 555 44.19 -10.89 -13.57
N GLN A 556 43.52 -10.10 -12.73
CA GLN A 556 44.02 -8.86 -12.13
C GLN A 556 44.45 -7.81 -13.17
N THR A 557 43.69 -7.67 -14.26
CA THR A 557 44.01 -6.76 -15.38
C THR A 557 42.79 -5.99 -15.88
N PHE A 558 42.98 -4.73 -16.27
CA PHE A 558 42.00 -3.99 -17.06
C PHE A 558 41.84 -4.60 -18.46
N MET A 559 40.61 -4.65 -18.94
CA MET A 559 40.18 -5.35 -20.15
C MET A 559 39.95 -4.36 -21.29
N GLN A 560 40.39 -4.72 -22.50
CA GLN A 560 40.20 -3.90 -23.70
C GLN A 560 38.89 -4.22 -24.45
N SER A 561 38.26 -5.36 -24.14
CA SER A 561 37.03 -5.84 -24.76
C SER A 561 36.12 -6.48 -23.71
N ARG A 562 34.79 -6.40 -23.89
CA ARG A 562 33.81 -7.01 -22.96
C ARG A 562 33.72 -8.53 -23.10
N GLY A 563 34.01 -9.07 -24.29
CA GLY A 563 33.79 -10.49 -24.62
C GLY A 563 34.80 -11.47 -24.01
N GLU A 564 35.80 -10.99 -23.28
CA GLU A 564 36.92 -11.80 -22.78
C GLU A 564 36.97 -11.92 -21.25
N VAL A 565 36.04 -11.30 -20.54
CA VAL A 565 36.10 -11.14 -19.07
C VAL A 565 35.48 -12.34 -18.37
N ALA A 566 36.26 -13.02 -17.53
CA ALA A 566 35.82 -14.20 -16.78
C ALA A 566 35.20 -13.87 -15.42
N SER A 567 35.52 -12.71 -14.86
CA SER A 567 35.00 -12.19 -13.60
C SER A 567 35.00 -10.66 -13.65
N PRO A 568 33.95 -10.04 -14.23
CA PRO A 568 33.92 -8.60 -14.45
C PRO A 568 33.78 -7.83 -13.14
N GLU A 569 34.57 -6.77 -13.02
CA GLU A 569 34.53 -5.81 -11.93
C GLU A 569 34.81 -4.42 -12.51
N CYS A 570 34.16 -3.38 -12.00
CA CYS A 570 34.49 -2.01 -12.37
C CYS A 570 35.40 -1.38 -11.32
N ARG A 571 36.60 -0.98 -11.74
CA ARG A 571 37.61 -0.35 -10.86
C ARG A 571 38.01 1.02 -11.40
N GLU A 572 38.39 1.93 -10.50
CA GLU A 572 38.95 3.23 -10.87
C GLU A 572 40.16 3.05 -11.81
N CYS A 573 40.18 3.80 -12.92
CA CYS A 573 41.30 3.72 -13.86
C CYS A 573 42.59 4.23 -13.20
N THR A 574 43.66 3.42 -13.22
CA THR A 574 44.99 3.90 -12.85
C THR A 574 45.48 4.97 -13.83
N GLN A 575 46.30 5.92 -13.35
CA GLN A 575 46.81 7.02 -14.18
C GLN A 575 47.44 6.51 -15.48
N GLY A 576 46.98 7.05 -16.61
CA GLY A 576 47.43 6.66 -17.96
C GLY A 576 46.51 5.67 -18.68
N LEU A 577 45.51 5.09 -18.01
CA LEU A 577 44.44 4.32 -18.65
C LEU A 577 43.18 5.18 -18.85
N VAL A 578 42.49 4.96 -19.96
CA VAL A 578 41.22 5.63 -20.29
C VAL A 578 40.18 4.56 -20.61
N SER A 579 39.09 4.57 -19.87
CA SER A 579 37.90 3.77 -20.18
C SER A 579 37.11 4.47 -21.29
N TRP A 580 36.98 3.82 -22.45
CA TRP A 580 36.13 4.31 -23.53
C TRP A 580 34.72 3.76 -23.36
N ALA A 581 33.79 4.60 -22.92
CA ALA A 581 32.38 4.31 -23.01
C ALA A 581 31.97 4.31 -24.50
N LEU A 582 31.83 3.10 -25.06
CA LEU A 582 31.23 2.81 -26.37
C LEU A 582 29.73 2.58 -26.22
#